data_AF-M1EBC7-F1
#
_entry.id   AF-M1EBC7-F1
#
_cell.length_a   1.000
_cell.length_b   1.000
_cell.length_c   1.000
_cell.angle_alpha   90.00
_cell.angle_beta   90.00
_cell.angle_gamma   90.00
#
_symmetry.space_group_name_H-M   'P 1'
#
loop_
_entity.id
_entity.type
_entity.pdbx_description
1 polymer ?
#
loop_
_entity_poly.entity_id
_entity_poly.type
_entity_poly.pdbx_seq_one_letter_code
_entity_poly.pdbx_strand_id
1 'polypeptide(L)' 'SYQAVDYMRRGEDPTVACQKVISRIQKYFPNFFGAVICANVTGSYGAACSKLPTFTQFSFMVYNSLKNQPTEEKVDC' A
#
# COMPACT_ATOMS: atom_id res chain seq x y z
N SER A 1 1.79 -6.43 -7.04
CA SER A 1 1.97 -7.35 -5.91
C SER A 1 3.37 -7.97 -5.84
N TYR A 2 3.84 -8.74 -6.83
CA TYR A 2 5.16 -9.41 -6.78
C TYR A 2 6.32 -8.51 -6.33
N GLN A 3 6.48 -7.34 -6.96
CA GLN A 3 7.59 -6.42 -6.66
C GLN A 3 7.53 -5.85 -5.23
N ALA A 4 6.34 -5.67 -4.65
CA ALA A 4 6.20 -5.22 -3.26
C ALA A 4 6.68 -6.30 -2.28
N VAL A 5 6.33 -7.57 -2.55
CA VAL A 5 6.84 -8.70 -1.76
C VAL A 5 8.35 -8.83 -1.90
N ASP A 6 8.91 -8.62 -3.09
CA ASP A 6 10.37 -8.63 -3.30
C ASP A 6 11.09 -7.51 -2.54
N TYR A 7 10.49 -6.32 -2.39
CA TYR A 7 11.02 -5.28 -1.50
C TYR A 7 10.97 -5.69 -0.03
N MET A 8 9.83 -6.20 0.44
CA MET A 8 9.71 -6.68 1.83
C MET A 8 10.64 -7.87 2.11
N ARG A 9 10.92 -8.73 1.12
CA ARG A 9 11.92 -9.82 1.21
C ARG A 9 13.32 -9.28 1.52
N ARG A 10 13.64 -8.07 1.08
CA ARG A 10 14.92 -7.38 1.35
C ARG A 10 14.90 -6.59 2.67
N GLY A 11 13.84 -6.74 3.48
CA GLY A 11 13.70 -6.08 4.78
C GLY A 11 13.02 -4.71 4.73
N GLU A 12 12.41 -4.32 3.60
CA GLU A 12 11.70 -3.05 3.53
C GLU A 12 10.38 -3.05 4.31
N ASP A 13 10.06 -1.90 4.90
CA ASP A 13 8.76 -1.65 5.52
C ASP A 13 7.62 -1.82 4.48
N PRO A 14 6.47 -2.43 4.85
CA PRO A 14 5.35 -2.64 3.93
C PRO A 14 4.84 -1.37 3.23
N THR A 15 4.77 -0.24 3.95
CA THR A 15 4.32 1.04 3.37
C THR A 15 5.31 1.52 2.31
N VAL A 16 6.61 1.48 2.63
CA VAL A 16 7.68 1.89 1.71
C VAL A 16 7.72 0.98 0.47
N ALA A 17 7.57 -0.33 0.66
CA ALA A 17 7.51 -1.30 -0.44
C ALA A 17 6.33 -1.01 -1.40
N CYS A 18 5.15 -0.71 -0.84
CA CYS A 18 3.96 -0.33 -1.59
C CYS A 18 4.17 0.99 -2.36
N GLN A 19 4.70 2.02 -1.71
CA GLN A 19 5.01 3.32 -2.33
C GLN A 19 5.97 3.16 -3.51
N LYS A 20 7.05 2.38 -3.36
CA LYS A 20 7.99 2.10 -4.46
C LYS A 20 7.33 1.44 -5.67
N VAL A 21 6.37 0.54 -5.44
CA VAL A 21 5.62 -0.06 -6.55
C VAL A 21 4.76 0.99 -7.26
N ILE A 22 4.03 1.83 -6.52
CA ILE A 22 3.25 2.92 -7.12
C ILE A 22 4.15 3.86 -7.93
N SER A 23 5.26 4.35 -7.36
CA SER A 23 6.17 5.26 -8.04
C SER A 23 6.77 4.65 -9.33
N ARG A 24 7.04 3.34 -9.33
CA ARG A 24 7.53 2.66 -10.54
C ARG A 24 6.51 2.63 -11.66
N ILE A 25 5.23 2.46 -11.35
CA ILE A 25 4.16 2.49 -12.35
C ILE A 25 3.90 3.94 -12.80
N GLN A 26 3.86 4.91 -11.86
CA GLN A 26 3.67 6.33 -12.15
C GLN A 26 4.74 6.88 -13.11
N LYS A 27 5.97 6.37 -13.03
CA LYS A 27 7.05 6.74 -13.97
C LYS A 27 6.67 6.51 -15.44
N TYR A 28 5.88 5.48 -15.74
CA TYR A 28 5.46 5.14 -17.11
C TYR A 28 4.04 5.58 -17.43
N PHE A 29 3.16 5.56 -16.43
CA PHE A 29 1.75 5.93 -16.56
C PHE A 29 1.37 6.91 -15.46
N PRO A 30 1.69 8.22 -15.57
CA PRO A 30 1.52 9.18 -14.48
C PRO A 30 0.08 9.27 -13.94
N ASN A 31 -0.91 9.00 -14.81
CA ASN A 31 -2.34 9.10 -14.49
C ASN A 31 -3.02 7.73 -14.30
N PHE A 32 -2.26 6.68 -13.97
CA PHE A 32 -2.88 5.37 -13.73
C PHE A 32 -3.72 5.38 -12.44
N PHE A 33 -4.87 4.73 -12.49
CA PHE A 33 -5.69 4.46 -11.31
C PHE A 33 -5.25 3.13 -10.68
N GLY A 34 -4.81 3.17 -9.42
CA GLY A 34 -4.50 1.94 -8.70
C GLY A 34 -3.96 2.17 -7.30
N ALA A 35 -4.14 1.16 -6.46
CA ALA A 35 -3.64 1.08 -5.10
C ALA A 35 -3.09 -0.32 -4.81
N VAL A 36 -2.17 -0.41 -3.87
CA VAL A 36 -1.55 -1.66 -3.42
C VAL A 36 -1.56 -1.68 -1.89
N ILE A 37 -1.94 -2.83 -1.33
CA ILE A 37 -1.76 -3.15 0.09
C ILE A 37 -0.58 -4.13 0.25
N CYS A 38 0.17 -3.96 1.33
CA CYS A 38 1.36 -4.73 1.65
C CYS A 38 1.27 -5.22 3.10
N ALA A 39 1.73 -6.44 3.35
CA ALA A 39 1.89 -6.98 4.69
C ALA A 39 3.13 -7.89 4.72
N ASN A 40 3.93 -7.78 5.77
CA ASN A 40 5.12 -8.62 5.97
C ASN A 40 4.83 -9.78 6.91
N VAL A 41 5.83 -10.66 7.08
CA VAL A 41 5.72 -11.88 7.88
C VAL A 41 5.58 -11.63 9.39
N THR A 42 5.90 -10.43 9.88
CA THR A 42 5.74 -10.04 11.30
C THR A 42 4.38 -9.40 11.58
N GLY A 43 3.50 -9.31 10.58
CA GLY A 43 2.16 -8.72 10.72
C GLY A 43 2.12 -7.20 10.62
N SER A 44 3.24 -6.53 10.29
CA SER A 44 3.21 -5.13 9.90
C SER A 44 2.56 -5.02 8.52
N TYR A 45 1.83 -3.95 8.27
CA TYR A 45 1.11 -3.71 7.03
C TYR A 45 1.18 -2.24 6.62
N GLY A 46 0.82 -1.96 5.37
CA GLY A 46 0.81 -0.63 4.80
C GLY A 46 0.12 -0.61 3.44
N ALA A 47 -0.13 0.58 2.91
CA ALA A 47 -0.75 0.75 1.61
C ALA A 47 -0.19 1.97 0.88
N ALA A 48 -0.34 2.00 -0.43
CA ALA A 48 -0.06 3.16 -1.25
C ALA A 48 -0.98 3.21 -2.46
N CYS A 49 -1.26 4.42 -2.95
CA CYS A 49 -2.13 4.66 -4.09
C CYS A 49 -1.54 5.72 -5.04
N SER A 50 -1.92 5.65 -6.31
CA SER A 50 -1.58 6.68 -7.29
C SER A 50 -2.53 7.86 -7.17
N LYS A 51 -1.98 9.07 -7.05
CA LYS A 51 -2.78 10.29 -6.90
C LYS A 51 -3.41 10.72 -8.22
N LEU A 52 -4.73 10.89 -8.21
CA LEU A 52 -5.50 11.50 -9.29
C LEU A 52 -6.44 12.57 -8.73
N PRO A 53 -6.94 13.52 -9.55
CA PRO A 53 -7.91 14.53 -9.08
C PRO A 53 -9.17 13.92 -8.44
N THR A 54 -9.60 12.74 -8.91
CA THR A 54 -10.76 12.01 -8.41
C THR A 54 -10.40 10.91 -7.41
N PHE A 55 -9.11 10.74 -7.08
CA PHE A 55 -8.62 9.69 -6.20
C PHE A 55 -7.42 10.18 -5.40
N THR A 56 -7.71 10.76 -4.23
CA THR A 56 -6.72 11.39 -3.33
C THR A 56 -6.47 10.59 -2.07
N GLN A 57 -7.36 9.64 -1.74
CA GLN A 57 -7.24 8.77 -0.58
C GLN A 57 -7.66 7.35 -0.93
N PHE A 58 -7.00 6.38 -0.31
CA PHE A 58 -7.33 4.97 -0.43
C PHE A 58 -7.69 4.40 0.94
N SER A 59 -8.93 3.96 1.08
CA SER A 59 -9.43 3.24 2.25
C SER A 59 -9.18 1.73 2.13
N PHE A 60 -8.74 1.09 3.21
CA PHE A 60 -8.61 -0.36 3.31
C PHE A 60 -8.99 -0.85 4.71
N MET A 61 -9.48 -2.09 4.81
CA MET A 61 -9.91 -2.68 6.08
C MET A 61 -8.76 -3.44 6.74
N VAL A 62 -8.62 -3.26 8.05
CA VAL A 62 -7.65 -3.97 8.89
C VAL A 62 -8.39 -4.69 10.01
N TYR A 63 -8.08 -5.98 10.17
CA TYR A 63 -8.49 -6.77 11.33
C TYR A 63 -7.25 -7.45 11.92
N ASN A 64 -7.03 -7.27 13.21
CA ASN A 64 -5.96 -7.93 13.95
C ASN A 64 -6.35 -8.10 15.43
N SER A 65 -5.54 -8.84 16.18
CA SER A 65 -5.78 -9.11 17.60
C SER A 65 -5.77 -7.85 18.49
N LEU A 66 -5.10 -6.78 18.07
CA LEU A 66 -5.06 -5.52 18.82
C LEU A 66 -6.39 -4.75 18.70
N LYS A 67 -7.00 -4.74 17.51
CA LYS A 67 -8.26 -4.03 17.26
C LYS A 67 -9.50 -4.87 17.59
N ASN A 68 -9.42 -6.19 17.40
CA ASN A 68 -10.49 -7.17 17.63
C ASN A 68 -11.83 -6.87 16.92
N GLN A 69 -11.83 -5.92 15.99
CA GLN A 69 -12.95 -5.54 15.13
C GLN A 69 -12.39 -5.03 13.79
N PRO A 70 -13.14 -5.14 12.68
CA PRO A 70 -12.72 -4.56 11.42
C PRO A 70 -12.63 -3.04 11.56
N THR A 71 -11.48 -2.47 11.22
CA THR A 71 -11.24 -1.03 11.29
C THR A 71 -10.83 -0.52 9.93
N GLU A 72 -11.52 0.50 9.42
CA GLU A 72 -11.13 1.19 8.19
C GLU A 72 -9.90 2.06 8.46
N GLU A 73 -8.88 1.92 7.63
CA GLU A 73 -7.71 2.79 7.58
C GLU A 73 -7.63 3.50 6.23
N LYS A 74 -6.95 4.65 6.21
CA LYS A 74 -6.83 5.50 5.02
C LYS A 74 -5.39 5.94 4.84
N VAL A 75 -4.94 5.96 3.59
CA VAL A 75 -3.68 6.58 3.18
C VAL A 75 -3.95 7.64 2.13
N ASP A 76 -3.20 8.73 2.20
CA ASP A 76 -3.19 9.73 1.15
C ASP A 76 -2.39 9.22 -0.05
N CYS A 77 -2.88 9.58 -1.23
CA CYS A 77 -2.12 9.56 -2.48
C CYS A 77 -1.52 10.97 -2.70
#